data_AF-A0A7C8ZGR3-F1
#
_entry.id   AF-A0A7C8ZGR3-F1
#
_cell.length_a   1.000
_cell.length_b   1.000
_cell.length_c   1.000
_cell.angle_alpha   90.00
_cell.angle_beta   90.00
_cell.angle_gamma   90.00
#
_symmetry.space_group_name_H-M   'P 1'
#
loop_
_entity.id
_entity.type
_entity.pdbx_description
1 polymer ?
#
loop_
_entity_poly.entity_id
_entity_poly.type
_entity_poly.pdbx_seq_one_letter_code
_entity_poly.pdbx_strand_id
1 'polypeptide(L)'
;MAQNNEGKAMPEAEKKKDQTLPFYQLFSFADKYDYFLMGLGSLGAIVHGSSMPVFFLLFGQMVNGFGKNQSDLHTMTHEVSKYALYFVYLGLIVCASSYAEIACWMYTGERQAGALRKKYLEAVLKQDVG
;
A
#
# COMPACT_ATOMS: atom_id res chain seq x y z
N MET A 1 8.80 -46.03 56.11
CA MET A 1 7.93 -45.89 54.92
C MET A 1 8.23 -44.54 54.31
N ALA A 2 8.82 -44.54 53.12
CA ALA A 2 9.10 -43.34 52.35
C ALA A 2 7.84 -42.88 51.64
N GLN A 3 7.46 -41.61 51.77
CA GLN A 3 6.70 -40.88 50.75
C GLN A 3 7.22 -39.45 50.69
N ASN A 4 7.93 -39.16 49.60
CA ASN A 4 8.02 -37.85 48.98
C ASN A 4 6.61 -37.25 48.87
N ASN A 5 6.47 -35.94 49.09
CA ASN A 5 5.50 -35.21 48.29
C ASN A 5 6.13 -33.91 47.82
N GLU A 6 6.13 -33.79 46.50
CA GLU A 6 7.02 -32.98 45.70
C GLU A 6 6.56 -31.51 45.66
N GLY A 7 7.54 -30.64 45.41
CA GLY A 7 7.42 -29.35 44.73
C GLY A 7 6.07 -28.64 44.79
N LYS A 8 5.97 -27.60 45.61
CA LYS A 8 5.03 -26.50 45.33
C LYS A 8 5.42 -25.90 43.98
N ALA A 9 4.71 -26.31 42.93
CA ALA A 9 4.79 -25.68 41.63
C ALA A 9 4.48 -24.19 41.78
N MET A 10 5.40 -23.34 41.31
CA MET A 10 5.13 -21.93 41.10
C MET A 10 3.92 -21.81 40.18
N PRO A 11 3.00 -20.86 40.42
CA PRO A 11 1.88 -20.62 39.52
C PRO A 11 2.44 -20.38 38.12
N GLU A 12 2.05 -21.25 37.19
CA GLU A 12 2.38 -21.15 35.78
C GLU A 12 1.95 -19.77 35.31
N ALA A 13 2.91 -18.93 34.90
CA ALA A 13 2.62 -17.63 34.34
C ALA A 13 1.66 -17.83 33.16
N GLU A 14 0.40 -17.44 33.32
CA GLU A 14 -0.59 -17.47 32.25
C GLU A 14 0.03 -16.82 31.02
N LYS A 15 0.32 -17.63 29.99
CA LYS A 15 0.73 -17.13 28.69
C LYS A 15 -0.38 -16.20 28.22
N LYS A 16 -0.18 -14.88 28.35
CA LYS A 16 -1.01 -13.88 27.67
C LYS A 16 -1.08 -14.30 26.21
N LYS A 17 -2.22 -14.85 25.79
CA LYS A 17 -2.51 -15.07 24.37
C LYS A 17 -2.26 -13.74 23.69
N ASP A 18 -1.41 -13.70 22.68
CA ASP A 18 -1.27 -12.54 21.82
C ASP A 18 -2.67 -12.19 21.30
N GLN A 19 -3.29 -11.19 21.92
CA GLN A 19 -4.61 -10.71 21.52
C GLN A 19 -4.39 -9.94 20.23
N THR A 20 -4.46 -10.64 19.10
CA THR A 20 -4.39 -10.03 17.79
C THR A 20 -5.63 -9.18 17.59
N LEU A 21 -5.44 -7.88 17.45
CA LEU A 21 -6.53 -6.97 17.13
C LEU A 21 -6.92 -7.19 15.66
N PRO A 22 -8.22 -7.18 15.33
CA PRO A 22 -8.65 -7.27 13.94
C PRO A 22 -8.22 -6.02 13.16
N PHE A 23 -7.80 -6.21 11.90
CA PHE A 23 -7.16 -5.18 11.07
C PHE A 23 -7.97 -3.87 10.95
N TYR A 24 -9.30 -3.94 10.97
CA TYR A 24 -10.16 -2.74 10.91
C TYR A 24 -9.96 -1.80 12.11
N GLN A 25 -9.55 -2.31 13.27
CA GLN A 25 -9.30 -1.49 14.45
C GLN A 25 -8.08 -0.59 14.29
N LEU A 26 -7.18 -0.90 13.35
CA LEU A 26 -6.06 -0.03 13.01
C LEU A 26 -6.56 1.31 12.44
N PHE A 27 -7.67 1.29 11.71
CA PHE A 27 -8.34 2.48 11.16
C PHE A 27 -9.39 3.08 12.09
N SER A 28 -9.47 2.64 13.35
CA SER A 28 -10.48 3.14 14.31
C SER A 28 -10.34 4.64 14.64
N PHE A 29 -9.19 5.24 14.31
CA PHE A 29 -8.90 6.67 14.48
C PHE A 29 -9.05 7.49 13.18
N ALA A 30 -9.49 6.87 12.08
CA ALA A 30 -9.66 7.53 10.80
C ALA A 30 -10.95 8.38 10.74
N ASP A 31 -10.83 9.62 10.28
CA ASP A 31 -11.99 10.49 10.03
C ASP A 31 -12.63 10.20 8.65
N LYS A 32 -13.84 10.72 8.41
CA LYS A 32 -14.51 10.64 7.09
C LYS A 32 -13.65 11.18 5.94
N TYR A 33 -12.84 12.19 6.21
CA TYR A 33 -11.86 12.72 5.25
C TYR A 33 -10.75 11.71 4.95
N ASP A 34 -10.29 10.95 5.95
CA ASP A 34 -9.24 9.94 5.75
C ASP A 34 -9.75 8.78 4.91
N TYR A 35 -11.00 8.36 5.10
CA TYR A 35 -11.62 7.34 4.23
C TYR A 35 -11.72 7.80 2.77
N PHE A 36 -12.03 9.07 2.51
CA PHE A 36 -12.02 9.63 1.16
C PHE A 36 -10.63 9.62 0.53
N LEU A 37 -9.62 10.09 1.28
CA LEU A 37 -8.21 10.09 0.85
C LEU A 37 -7.68 8.67 0.59
N MET A 38 -7.99 7.72 1.47
CA MET A 38 -7.64 6.30 1.28
C MET A 38 -8.30 5.72 0.03
N GLY A 39 -9.56 6.08 -0.25
CA GLY A 39 -10.26 5.69 -1.47
C GLY A 39 -9.56 6.23 -2.72
N LEU A 40 -9.22 7.51 -2.74
CA LEU A 40 -8.49 8.13 -3.84
C LEU A 40 -7.10 7.51 -4.05
N GLY A 41 -6.36 7.29 -2.95
CA GLY A 41 -5.06 6.63 -3.00
C GLY A 41 -5.14 5.20 -3.52
N SER A 42 -6.18 4.46 -3.16
CA SER A 42 -6.42 3.09 -3.65
C SER A 42 -6.74 3.05 -5.14
N LEU A 43 -7.51 4.03 -5.66
CA LEU A 43 -7.75 4.17 -7.09
C LEU A 43 -6.44 4.45 -7.84
N GLY A 44 -5.60 5.35 -7.30
CA GLY A 44 -4.24 5.61 -7.81
C GLY A 44 -3.38 4.35 -7.84
N ALA A 45 -3.42 3.54 -6.78
CA ALA A 45 -2.70 2.27 -6.68
C ALA A 45 -3.10 1.25 -7.74
N ILE A 46 -4.41 1.15 -8.05
CA ILE A 46 -4.90 0.25 -9.11
C ILE A 46 -4.36 0.69 -10.47
N VAL A 47 -4.45 1.99 -10.78
CA VAL A 47 -3.94 2.53 -12.05
C VAL A 47 -2.43 2.33 -12.15
N HIS A 48 -1.70 2.68 -11.10
CA HIS A 48 -0.25 2.51 -11.04
C HIS A 48 0.17 1.04 -11.12
N GLY A 49 -0.51 0.13 -10.40
CA GLY A 49 -0.24 -1.32 -10.45
C GLY A 49 -0.52 -1.94 -11.82
N SER A 50 -1.49 -1.40 -12.57
CA SER A 50 -1.78 -1.86 -13.95
C SER A 50 -0.77 -1.38 -15.00
N SER A 51 0.16 -0.50 -14.63
CA SER A 51 1.12 0.11 -15.55
C SER A 51 2.04 -0.90 -16.25
N MET A 52 2.48 -1.95 -15.56
CA MET A 52 3.38 -2.96 -16.11
C MET A 52 2.73 -3.80 -17.22
N PRO A 53 1.52 -4.38 -17.03
CA PRO A 53 0.78 -5.00 -18.13
C PRO A 53 0.55 -4.08 -19.33
N VAL A 54 0.17 -2.82 -19.09
CA VAL A 54 -0.07 -1.83 -20.16
C VAL A 54 1.24 -1.51 -20.90
N PHE A 55 2.34 -1.35 -20.17
CA PHE A 55 3.68 -1.14 -20.73
C PHE A 55 4.06 -2.28 -21.68
N PHE A 56 3.88 -3.53 -21.26
CA PHE A 56 4.20 -4.69 -22.11
C PHE A 56 3.30 -4.79 -23.35
N LEU A 57 2.01 -4.43 -23.24
CA LEU A 57 1.11 -4.39 -24.39
C LEU A 57 1.55 -3.34 -25.42
N LEU A 58 1.83 -2.12 -24.98
CA LEU A 58 2.34 -1.05 -25.86
C LEU A 58 3.69 -1.42 -26.48
N PHE A 59 4.55 -2.07 -25.69
CA PHE A 59 5.86 -2.50 -26.15
C PHE A 59 5.73 -3.57 -27.24
N GLY A 60 4.87 -4.57 -27.04
CA GLY A 60 4.58 -5.58 -28.04
C GLY A 60 4.01 -4.99 -29.33
N GLN A 61 3.12 -3.99 -29.23
CA GLN A 61 2.57 -3.30 -30.40
C GLN A 61 3.65 -2.51 -31.15
N MET A 62 4.55 -1.83 -30.44
CA MET A 62 5.69 -1.16 -31.05
C MET A 62 6.59 -2.14 -31.81
N VAL A 63 6.97 -3.26 -31.17
CA VAL A 63 7.80 -4.32 -31.78
C VAL A 63 7.12 -4.91 -33.02
N ASN A 64 5.81 -5.13 -32.97
CA ASN A 64 5.04 -5.61 -34.13
C ASN A 64 5.00 -4.58 -35.28
N GLY A 65 4.98 -3.28 -34.96
CA GLY A 65 5.10 -2.20 -35.94
C GLY A 65 6.43 -2.22 -36.70
N PHE A 66 7.53 -2.53 -36.01
CA PHE A 66 8.82 -2.80 -36.65
C PHE A 66 8.78 -4.07 -37.52
N GLY A 67 8.16 -5.13 -37.02
CA GLY A 67 8.11 -6.43 -37.69
C GLY A 67 7.31 -6.44 -39.00
N LYS A 68 6.15 -5.76 -39.04
CA LYS A 68 5.23 -5.78 -40.20
C LYS A 68 5.63 -4.84 -41.34
N ASN A 69 6.32 -3.75 -41.03
CA ASN A 69 6.62 -2.69 -41.99
C ASN A 69 8.10 -2.66 -42.40
N GLN A 70 8.83 -3.78 -42.30
CA GLN A 70 10.27 -3.83 -42.59
C GLN A 70 10.63 -3.38 -44.01
N SER A 71 9.72 -3.57 -44.97
CA SER A 71 9.89 -3.16 -46.37
C SER A 71 9.53 -1.70 -46.64
N ASP A 72 8.86 -1.02 -45.71
CA ASP A 72 8.43 0.37 -45.83
C ASP A 72 8.85 1.17 -44.57
N LEU A 73 10.02 1.80 -44.67
CA LEU A 73 10.61 2.62 -43.62
C LEU A 73 9.71 3.79 -43.19
N HIS A 74 8.93 4.37 -44.11
CA HIS A 74 8.10 5.52 -43.79
C HIS A 74 6.92 5.09 -42.91
N THR A 75 6.26 3.99 -43.26
CA THR A 75 5.15 3.45 -42.47
C THR A 75 5.65 2.90 -41.12
N MET A 76 6.83 2.28 -41.09
CA MET A 76 7.45 1.79 -39.85
C MET A 76 7.74 2.94 -38.87
N THR A 77 8.41 4.00 -39.32
CA THR A 77 8.80 5.13 -38.46
C THR A 77 7.61 5.88 -37.92
N HIS A 78 6.52 6.00 -38.70
CA HIS A 78 5.27 6.60 -38.26
C HIS A 78 4.60 5.81 -37.12
N GLU A 79 4.46 4.49 -37.26
CA GLU A 79 3.88 3.63 -36.23
C GLU A 79 4.71 3.66 -34.93
N VAL A 80 6.04 3.55 -35.04
CA VAL A 80 6.94 3.59 -33.88
C VAL A 80 6.85 4.94 -33.17
N SER A 81 6.82 6.05 -33.91
CA SER A 81 6.68 7.39 -33.32
C SER A 81 5.36 7.56 -32.57
N LYS A 82 4.27 6.97 -33.08
CA LYS A 82 2.96 6.95 -32.42
C LYS A 82 3.01 6.20 -31.08
N TYR A 83 3.58 4.98 -31.06
CA TYR A 83 3.72 4.22 -29.81
C TYR A 83 4.68 4.89 -28.82
N ALA A 84 5.75 5.53 -29.30
CA ALA A 84 6.66 6.31 -28.46
C ALA A 84 5.93 7.44 -27.71
N LEU A 85 5.01 8.16 -28.38
CA LEU A 85 4.15 9.14 -27.71
C LEU A 85 3.21 8.51 -26.67
N TYR A 86 2.67 7.31 -26.92
CA TYR A 86 1.89 6.59 -25.92
C TYR A 86 2.71 6.21 -24.68
N PHE A 87 4.01 5.91 -24.82
CA PHE A 87 4.88 5.71 -23.65
C PHE A 87 5.06 6.98 -22.82
N VAL A 88 5.14 8.15 -23.46
CA VAL A 88 5.21 9.43 -22.75
C VAL A 88 3.93 9.67 -21.96
N TYR A 89 2.75 9.47 -22.56
CA TYR A 89 1.48 9.61 -21.86
C TYR A 89 1.31 8.60 -20.72
N LEU A 90 1.71 7.35 -20.94
CA LEU A 90 1.71 6.34 -19.88
C LEU A 90 2.59 6.78 -18.70
N GLY A 91 3.81 7.27 -18.98
CA GLY A 91 4.72 7.76 -17.94
C GLY A 91 4.12 8.91 -17.12
N LEU A 92 3.43 9.86 -17.76
CA LEU A 92 2.75 10.95 -17.06
C LEU A 92 1.61 10.44 -16.17
N ILE A 93 0.78 9.52 -16.67
CA ILE A 93 -0.32 8.91 -15.91
C ILE A 93 0.23 8.13 -14.70
N VAL A 94 1.28 7.34 -14.91
CA VAL A 94 1.93 6.56 -13.85
C VAL A 94 2.54 7.47 -12.79
N CYS A 95 3.22 8.53 -13.20
CA CYS A 95 3.81 9.51 -12.27
C CYS A 95 2.74 10.22 -11.43
N ALA A 96 1.66 10.69 -12.06
CA ALA A 96 0.56 11.33 -11.35
C ALA A 96 -0.15 10.36 -10.39
N SER A 97 -0.40 9.12 -10.85
CA SER A 97 -1.09 8.10 -10.05
C SER A 97 -0.26 7.62 -8.87
N SER A 98 1.05 7.41 -9.06
CA SER A 98 1.98 6.99 -8.00
C SER A 98 2.15 8.08 -6.94
N TYR A 99 2.24 9.34 -7.37
CA TYR A 99 2.29 10.47 -6.45
C TYR A 99 1.00 10.56 -5.63
N ALA A 100 -0.17 10.48 -6.27
CA ALA A 100 -1.46 10.53 -5.60
C ALA A 100 -1.64 9.38 -4.60
N GLU A 101 -1.29 8.16 -4.99
CA GLU A 101 -1.30 6.97 -4.13
C GLU A 101 -0.46 7.20 -2.86
N ILE A 102 0.84 7.48 -3.03
CA ILE A 102 1.77 7.59 -1.90
C ILE A 102 1.42 8.79 -1.02
N ALA A 103 1.10 9.94 -1.60
CA ALA A 103 0.76 11.13 -0.83
C ALA A 103 -0.52 10.93 0.00
N CYS A 104 -1.56 10.33 -0.56
CA CYS A 104 -2.80 10.06 0.17
C CYS A 104 -2.59 9.05 1.31
N TRP A 105 -1.82 7.98 1.08
CA TRP A 105 -1.52 6.99 2.11
C TRP A 105 -0.60 7.54 3.20
N MET A 106 0.40 8.35 2.86
CA MET A 106 1.26 9.01 3.85
C MET A 106 0.47 10.00 4.72
N TYR A 107 -0.32 10.87 4.10
CA TYR A 107 -1.05 11.90 4.81
C TYR A 107 -2.08 11.31 5.79
N THR A 108 -2.82 10.30 5.34
CA THR A 108 -3.79 9.59 6.20
C THR A 108 -3.08 8.83 7.33
N GLY A 109 -1.93 8.20 7.05
CA GLY A 109 -1.11 7.54 8.04
C GLY A 109 -0.56 8.49 9.11
N GLU A 110 -0.11 9.69 8.73
CA GLU A 110 0.38 10.71 9.67
C GLU A 110 -0.74 11.18 10.61
N ARG A 111 -1.93 11.47 10.06
CA ARG A 111 -3.09 11.89 10.86
C ARG A 111 -3.52 10.81 11.86
N GLN A 112 -3.64 9.56 11.42
CA GLN A 112 -4.02 8.45 12.29
C GLN A 112 -2.98 8.20 13.38
N ALA A 113 -1.68 8.21 13.03
CA ALA A 113 -0.60 8.05 13.99
C ALA A 113 -0.55 9.21 15.01
N GLY A 114 -0.82 10.45 14.58
CA GLY A 114 -0.93 11.61 15.47
C GLY A 114 -2.08 11.47 16.47
N ALA A 115 -3.27 11.09 15.98
CA ALA A 115 -4.44 10.87 16.82
C ALA A 115 -4.23 9.74 17.84
N LEU A 116 -3.64 8.63 17.39
CA LEU A 116 -3.29 7.50 18.26
C LEU A 116 -2.31 7.91 19.36
N ARG A 117 -1.22 8.60 19.01
CA ARG A 117 -0.21 9.07 19.98
C ARG A 117 -0.80 10.00 21.02
N LYS A 118 -1.70 10.90 20.61
CA LYS A 118 -2.39 11.81 21.53
C LYS A 118 -3.24 11.05 22.55
N LYS A 119 -4.07 10.10 22.10
CA LYS A 119 -4.91 9.29 23.01
C LYS A 119 -4.07 8.36 23.89
N TYR A 120 -2.97 7.82 23.35
CA TYR A 120 -2.04 7.00 24.12
C TYR A 120 -1.42 7.80 25.27
N LEU A 121 -0.89 9.00 25.00
CA LEU A 121 -0.32 9.86 26.03
C LEU A 121 -1.36 10.25 27.10
N GLU A 122 -2.58 10.57 26.69
CA GLU A 122 -3.68 10.87 27.62
C GLU A 122 -4.01 9.68 28.53
N ALA A 123 -4.04 8.47 27.98
CA ALA A 123 -4.29 7.26 28.75
C ALA A 123 -3.16 6.97 29.75
N VAL A 124 -1.91 7.14 29.34
CA VAL A 124 -0.73 6.95 30.21
C VAL A 124 -0.73 7.96 31.36
N LEU A 125 -1.05 9.23 31.11
CA LEU A 125 -1.10 10.27 32.16
C LEU A 125 -2.24 10.07 33.17
N LYS A 126 -3.30 9.37 32.79
CA LYS A 126 -4.45 9.04 33.65
C LYS A 126 -4.28 7.73 34.40
N GLN A 127 -3.19 7.01 34.17
CA GLN A 127 -2.95 5.74 34.84
C GLN A 127 -2.49 5.99 36.27
N ASP A 128 -3.21 5.43 37.24
CA ASP A 128 -2.85 5.55 38.66
C ASP A 128 -1.44 4.99 38.90
N VAL A 129 -0.66 5.71 39.71
CA VAL A 129 0.63 5.23 40.21
C VAL A 129 0.32 4.22 41.31
N GLY A 130 0.26 2.94 40.93
CA GLY A 130 0.24 1.82 41.88
C GLY A 130 1.54 1.70 42.64
#